data_AF-A0A4W5KWA0-F1
#
_entry.id   AF-A0A4W5KWA0-F1
#
_cell.length_a   1.000
_cell.length_b   1.000
_cell.length_c   1.000
_cell.angle_alpha   90.00
_cell.angle_beta   90.00
_cell.angle_gamma   90.00
#
_symmetry.space_group_name_H-M   'P 1'
#
loop_
_entity.id
_entity.type
_entity.pdbx_description
1 polymer ?
#
loop_
_entity_poly.entity_id
_entity_poly.type
_entity_poly.pdbx_seq_one_letter_code
_entity_poly.pdbx_strand_id
1 'polypeptide(L)'
;MTFHVLGPTVPKDVCVFNNTEYQPGANVPEDKCKNCVCGDRVDAQTHLHIIECQPTECDTHCQQGYDHQAVPGQCCGKCVQTSCVVMLPDNTTHTIQPGSVWVPSGDKCLKFKCVKNMDQLIPIEAKTVCPDFHPEDCIPVSYNNHLADYLGSGKLAHLKTTGQCAKSYF
;
A
#
# COMPACT_ATOMS: atom_id res chain seq x y z
N MET A 1 -25.61 69.83 14.05
CA MET A 1 -25.39 68.36 14.10
C MET A 1 -25.22 67.91 12.66
N THR A 2 -23.99 67.63 12.25
CA THR A 2 -23.65 67.20 10.89
C THR A 2 -23.93 65.70 10.78
N PHE A 3 -24.97 65.33 10.03
CA PHE A 3 -25.20 63.94 9.63
C PHE A 3 -24.13 63.57 8.60
N HIS A 4 -23.20 62.68 8.96
CA HIS A 4 -22.37 62.02 7.96
C HIS A 4 -23.29 61.11 7.15
N VAL A 5 -23.58 61.50 5.91
CA VAL A 5 -24.24 60.63 4.94
C VAL A 5 -23.22 59.55 4.61
N LEU A 6 -23.35 58.39 5.27
CA LEU A 6 -22.67 57.18 4.84
C LEU A 6 -23.25 56.84 3.47
N GLY A 7 -22.44 57.04 2.42
CA GLY A 7 -22.83 56.71 1.05
C GLY A 7 -23.22 55.23 0.94
N PRO A 8 -23.99 54.86 -0.11
CA PRO A 8 -24.40 53.48 -0.31
C PRO A 8 -23.16 52.58 -0.36
N THR A 9 -23.11 51.59 0.52
CA THR A 9 -22.08 50.56 0.53
C THR A 9 -22.20 49.77 -0.77
N VAL A 10 -21.33 50.07 -1.74
CA VAL A 10 -21.24 49.28 -2.98
C VAL A 10 -20.64 47.93 -2.60
N PRO A 11 -21.35 46.81 -2.84
CA PRO A 11 -20.78 45.48 -2.61
C PRO A 11 -19.54 45.31 -3.49
N LYS A 12 -18.43 44.93 -2.86
CA LYS A 12 -17.21 44.61 -3.59
C LYS A 12 -17.35 43.22 -4.19
N ASP A 13 -16.88 43.06 -5.42
CA ASP A 13 -16.93 41.81 -6.18
C ASP A 13 -15.81 40.85 -5.73
N VAL A 14 -15.84 40.45 -4.46
CA VAL A 14 -14.79 39.66 -3.79
C VAL A 14 -15.37 38.63 -2.84
N CYS A 15 -14.56 37.62 -2.51
CA CYS A 15 -14.75 36.82 -1.30
C CYS A 15 -14.03 37.48 -0.12
N VAL A 16 -14.53 37.27 1.09
CA VAL A 16 -13.85 37.73 2.32
C VAL A 16 -13.60 36.53 3.23
N PHE A 17 -12.33 36.27 3.51
CA PHE A 17 -11.91 35.25 4.48
C PHE A 17 -10.94 35.84 5.49
N ASN A 18 -11.24 35.68 6.78
CA ASN A 18 -10.42 36.18 7.89
C ASN A 18 -9.98 37.66 7.70
N ASN A 19 -10.94 38.54 7.36
CA ASN A 19 -10.75 39.96 7.05
C ASN A 19 -9.83 40.26 5.85
N THR A 20 -9.56 39.28 4.99
CA THR A 20 -8.79 39.45 3.75
C THR A 20 -9.72 39.31 2.55
N GLU A 21 -9.59 40.22 1.57
CA GLU A 21 -10.38 40.23 0.34
C GLU A 21 -9.67 39.39 -0.75
N TYR A 22 -10.42 38.51 -1.42
CA TYR A 22 -9.94 37.64 -2.49
C TYR A 22 -10.76 37.86 -3.75
N GLN A 23 -10.08 38.04 -4.89
CA GLN A 23 -10.74 38.16 -6.19
C GLN A 23 -11.25 36.79 -6.65
N PRO A 24 -12.31 36.73 -7.48
CA PRO A 24 -12.76 35.50 -8.12
C PRO A 24 -11.59 34.75 -8.79
N GLY A 25 -11.55 33.43 -8.60
CA GLY A 25 -10.46 32.54 -9.03
C GLY A 25 -9.22 32.52 -8.12
N ALA A 26 -9.11 33.42 -7.13
CA ALA A 26 -7.97 33.41 -6.21
C ALA A 26 -8.05 32.25 -5.20
N ASN A 27 -6.89 31.65 -4.87
CA ASN A 27 -6.80 30.63 -3.83
C ASN A 27 -6.99 31.25 -2.45
N VAL A 28 -7.82 30.60 -1.63
CA VAL A 28 -8.15 31.02 -0.26
C VAL A 28 -7.58 29.99 0.72
N PRO A 29 -6.71 30.40 1.68
CA PRO A 29 -6.08 29.48 2.63
C PRO A 29 -7.01 29.18 3.83
N GLU A 30 -8.22 28.70 3.55
CA GLU A 30 -9.22 28.40 4.58
C GLU A 30 -8.92 27.09 5.32
N ASP A 31 -8.55 26.05 4.57
CA ASP A 31 -8.30 24.71 5.10
C ASP A 31 -7.02 24.14 4.48
N LYS A 32 -6.18 23.50 5.28
CA LYS A 32 -4.93 22.87 4.80
C LYS A 32 -5.19 21.60 3.98
N CYS A 33 -6.42 21.08 4.04
CA CYS A 33 -6.85 19.85 3.38
C CYS A 33 -7.84 20.05 2.24
N LYS A 34 -8.11 21.30 1.88
CA LYS A 34 -9.00 21.62 0.79
C LYS A 34 -8.32 22.65 -0.09
N ASN A 35 -8.55 22.50 -1.38
CA ASN A 35 -8.25 23.55 -2.33
C ASN A 35 -9.48 24.44 -2.39
N CYS A 36 -9.38 25.61 -1.77
CA CYS A 36 -10.45 26.60 -1.75
C CYS A 36 -10.11 27.74 -2.71
N VAL A 37 -11.10 28.13 -3.51
CA VAL A 37 -11.00 29.27 -4.42
C VAL A 37 -12.17 30.20 -4.18
N CYS A 38 -11.97 31.49 -4.43
CA CYS A 38 -13.10 32.40 -4.54
C CYS A 38 -13.89 32.05 -5.81
N GLY A 39 -15.10 31.53 -5.66
CA GLY A 39 -15.94 31.12 -6.78
C GLY A 39 -16.61 32.31 -7.46
N ASP A 40 -17.35 32.03 -8.53
CA ASP A 40 -18.12 33.04 -9.27
C ASP A 40 -19.55 33.22 -8.74
N ARG A 41 -19.95 32.39 -7.77
CA ARG A 41 -21.31 32.40 -7.20
C ARG A 41 -21.40 33.47 -6.13
N VAL A 42 -22.44 34.29 -6.19
CA VAL A 42 -22.68 35.36 -5.23
C VAL A 42 -23.70 34.92 -4.18
N ASP A 43 -23.39 35.18 -2.92
CA ASP A 43 -24.30 34.97 -1.80
C ASP A 43 -25.38 36.06 -1.77
N ALA A 44 -26.64 35.64 -1.68
CA ALA A 44 -27.78 36.54 -1.81
C ALA A 44 -27.96 37.52 -0.64
N GLN A 45 -27.35 37.26 0.52
CA GLN A 45 -27.48 38.10 1.71
C GLN A 45 -26.34 39.12 1.82
N THR A 46 -25.11 38.66 1.58
CA THR A 46 -23.90 39.46 1.73
C THR A 46 -23.53 40.19 0.43
N HIS A 47 -24.07 39.76 -0.71
CA HIS A 47 -23.70 40.23 -2.03
C HIS A 47 -22.19 40.09 -2.34
N LEU A 48 -21.53 39.14 -1.67
CA LEU A 48 -20.13 38.77 -1.88
C LEU A 48 -20.03 37.43 -2.60
N HIS A 49 -18.88 37.16 -3.22
CA HIS A 49 -18.61 35.83 -3.80
C HIS A 49 -18.46 34.77 -2.72
N ILE A 50 -18.88 33.55 -3.05
CA ILE A 50 -18.84 32.37 -2.19
C ILE A 50 -17.51 31.67 -2.39
N ILE A 51 -16.87 31.28 -1.29
CA ILE A 51 -15.66 30.46 -1.31
C ILE A 51 -16.07 29.01 -1.60
N GLU A 52 -15.50 28.44 -2.64
CA GLU A 52 -15.75 27.07 -3.07
C GLU A 52 -14.53 26.20 -2.75
N CYS A 53 -14.73 25.18 -1.92
CA CYS A 53 -13.67 24.28 -1.48
C CYS A 53 -13.88 22.87 -2.00
N GLN A 54 -12.81 22.26 -2.51
CA GLN A 54 -12.77 20.86 -2.87
C GLN A 54 -11.74 20.12 -2.02
N PRO A 55 -12.02 18.89 -1.56
CA PRO A 55 -11.02 18.07 -0.88
C PRO A 55 -9.75 17.93 -1.71
N THR A 56 -8.59 18.05 -1.09
CA THR A 56 -7.32 17.79 -1.76
C THR A 56 -7.26 16.31 -2.16
N GLU A 57 -6.94 16.04 -3.42
CA GLU A 57 -6.67 14.68 -3.87
C GLU A 57 -5.32 14.19 -3.34
N CYS A 58 -5.33 13.07 -2.63
CA CYS A 58 -4.13 12.41 -2.12
C CYS A 58 -3.86 11.14 -2.93
N ASP A 59 -2.61 10.94 -3.34
CA ASP A 59 -2.22 9.64 -3.88
C ASP A 59 -2.14 8.61 -2.74
N THR A 60 -2.95 7.56 -2.87
CA THR A 60 -3.00 6.43 -1.94
C THR A 60 -2.31 5.19 -2.49
N HIS A 61 -1.76 5.24 -3.70
CA HIS A 61 -1.06 4.10 -4.28
C HIS A 61 0.33 3.97 -3.66
N CYS A 62 0.56 2.84 -3.02
CA CYS A 62 1.87 2.48 -2.48
C CYS A 62 2.48 1.33 -3.29
N GLN A 63 3.81 1.32 -3.36
CA GLN A 63 4.56 0.22 -3.97
C GLN A 63 4.34 -1.07 -3.16
N GLN A 64 4.53 -2.22 -3.80
CA GLN A 64 4.46 -3.51 -3.11
C GLN A 64 5.37 -3.51 -1.87
N GLY A 65 4.85 -4.00 -0.75
CA GLY A 65 5.55 -4.00 0.54
C GLY A 65 5.36 -2.75 1.39
N TYR A 66 4.63 -1.76 0.88
CA TYR A 66 4.29 -0.52 1.57
C TYR A 66 2.77 -0.36 1.63
N ASP A 67 2.29 0.17 2.75
CA ASP A 67 0.88 0.52 2.94
C ASP A 67 0.73 2.00 3.25
N HIS A 68 -0.37 2.59 2.80
CA HIS A 68 -0.70 3.98 3.08
C HIS A 68 -1.08 4.14 4.55
N GLN A 69 -0.48 5.12 5.22
CA GLN A 69 -0.77 5.43 6.62
C GLN A 69 -0.99 6.93 6.80
N ALA A 70 -2.06 7.27 7.51
CA ALA A 70 -2.34 8.65 7.90
C ALA A 70 -1.24 9.20 8.81
N VAL A 71 -0.88 10.47 8.62
CA VAL A 71 0.13 11.15 9.45
C VAL A 71 -0.57 12.26 10.24
N PRO A 72 -0.48 12.25 11.58
CA PRO A 72 -1.06 13.31 12.39
C PRO A 72 -0.58 14.70 11.96
N GLY A 73 -1.53 15.60 11.69
CA GLY A 73 -1.24 16.98 11.31
C GLY A 73 -0.87 17.21 9.83
N GLN A 74 -0.86 16.17 9.00
CA GLN A 74 -0.71 16.29 7.54
C GLN A 74 -2.03 15.96 6.85
N CYS A 75 -2.24 16.56 5.66
CA CYS A 75 -3.45 16.27 4.91
C CYS A 75 -3.43 14.88 4.27
N CYS A 76 -2.36 14.60 3.53
CA CYS A 76 -2.15 13.30 2.93
C CYS A 76 -1.34 12.41 3.86
N GLY A 77 -1.64 11.12 3.82
CA GLY A 77 -0.81 10.10 4.44
C GLY A 77 0.49 9.88 3.69
N LYS A 78 1.27 8.92 4.16
CA LYS A 78 2.53 8.48 3.54
C LYS A 78 2.53 6.97 3.37
N CYS A 79 3.26 6.47 2.38
CA CYS A 79 3.54 5.06 2.25
C CYS A 79 4.60 4.64 3.29
N VAL A 80 4.26 3.66 4.12
CA VAL A 80 5.14 3.11 5.16
C VAL A 80 5.40 1.65 4.85
N GLN A 81 6.66 1.23 4.96
CA GLN A 81 7.04 -0.15 4.71
C GLN A 81 6.41 -1.07 5.75
N THR A 82 5.62 -2.04 5.32
CA THR A 82 4.96 -3.02 6.19
C THR A 82 5.51 -4.44 6.01
N SER A 83 6.21 -4.69 4.90
CA SER A 83 6.79 -6.00 4.60
C SER A 83 8.04 -5.90 3.72
N CYS A 84 8.80 -6.98 3.66
CA CYS A 84 9.96 -7.09 2.78
C CYS A 84 9.53 -7.61 1.42
N VAL A 85 10.08 -7.05 0.34
CA VAL A 85 9.89 -7.56 -1.01
C VAL A 85 11.20 -8.15 -1.50
N VAL A 86 11.13 -9.38 -2.01
CA VAL A 86 12.25 -10.07 -2.65
C VAL A 86 11.93 -10.25 -4.13
N MET A 87 12.92 -10.02 -4.99
CA MET A 87 12.82 -10.28 -6.42
C MET A 87 13.71 -11.48 -6.75
N LEU A 88 13.12 -12.48 -7.38
CA LEU A 88 13.82 -13.68 -7.83
C LEU A 88 14.48 -13.44 -9.20
N PRO A 89 15.44 -14.29 -9.61
CA PRO A 89 16.09 -14.19 -10.93
C PRO A 89 15.14 -14.33 -12.13
N ASP A 90 13.95 -14.91 -11.93
CA ASP A 90 12.89 -15.01 -12.93
C ASP A 90 11.99 -13.76 -12.99
N ASN A 91 12.41 -12.67 -12.33
CA ASN A 91 11.68 -11.41 -12.17
C ASN A 91 10.36 -11.51 -11.40
N THR A 92 10.08 -12.63 -10.74
CA THR A 92 8.92 -12.71 -9.84
C THR A 92 9.23 -12.04 -8.51
N THR A 93 8.24 -11.35 -7.94
CA THR A 93 8.36 -10.73 -6.62
C THR A 93 7.56 -11.51 -5.58
N HIS A 94 8.08 -11.56 -4.36
CA HIS A 94 7.37 -12.14 -3.23
C HIS A 94 7.45 -11.22 -2.02
N THR A 95 6.34 -11.10 -1.29
CA THR A 95 6.23 -10.28 -0.09
C THR A 95 6.33 -11.15 1.16
N ILE A 96 7.17 -10.76 2.11
CA ILE A 96 7.42 -11.50 3.34
C ILE A 96 7.08 -10.60 4.53
N GLN A 97 6.16 -11.08 5.36
CA GLN A 97 5.76 -10.37 6.58
C GLN A 97 6.91 -10.31 7.60
N PRO A 98 6.99 -9.25 8.43
CA PRO A 98 8.03 -9.12 9.44
C PRO A 98 8.09 -10.33 10.38
N GLY A 99 9.30 -10.86 10.59
CA GLY A 99 9.53 -12.05 11.43
C GLY A 99 9.29 -13.39 10.72
N SER A 100 8.60 -13.40 9.58
CA SER A 100 8.33 -14.61 8.80
C SER A 100 9.53 -15.02 7.93
N VAL A 101 9.56 -16.32 7.61
CA VAL A 101 10.54 -16.93 6.70
C VAL A 101 9.80 -17.49 5.49
N TRP A 102 10.36 -17.25 4.31
CA TRP A 102 9.87 -17.79 3.05
C TRP A 102 10.96 -18.60 2.35
N VAL A 103 10.55 -19.67 1.67
CA VAL A 103 11.41 -20.57 0.91
C VAL A 103 10.84 -20.66 -0.50
N PRO A 104 11.58 -20.27 -1.54
CA PRO A 104 11.12 -20.35 -2.92
C PRO A 104 10.96 -21.82 -3.35
N SER A 105 9.99 -22.09 -4.21
CA SER A 105 9.73 -23.44 -4.71
C SER A 105 10.87 -24.02 -5.55
N GLY A 106 11.68 -23.17 -6.18
CA GLY A 106 12.78 -23.57 -7.07
C GLY A 106 14.07 -23.98 -6.34
N ASP A 107 14.36 -23.38 -5.18
CA ASP A 107 15.54 -23.69 -4.36
C ASP A 107 15.13 -23.83 -2.90
N LYS A 108 14.98 -25.08 -2.44
CA LYS A 108 14.57 -25.38 -1.06
C LYS A 108 15.64 -25.05 0.00
N CYS A 109 16.85 -24.74 -0.44
CA CYS A 109 18.00 -24.46 0.43
C CYS A 109 18.27 -22.96 0.55
N LEU A 110 17.61 -22.17 -0.30
CA LEU A 110 17.52 -20.72 -0.18
C LEU A 110 16.38 -20.36 0.77
N LYS A 111 16.64 -19.49 1.75
CA LYS A 111 15.62 -18.99 2.66
C LYS A 111 15.72 -17.48 2.74
N PHE A 112 14.58 -16.82 2.75
CA PHE A 112 14.49 -15.38 2.98
C PHE A 112 13.76 -15.12 4.29
N LYS A 113 14.30 -14.25 5.13
CA LYS A 113 13.63 -13.80 6.36
C LYS A 113 13.46 -12.30 6.31
N CYS A 114 12.27 -11.80 6.66
CA CYS A 114 12.08 -10.37 6.82
C CYS A 114 12.41 -9.98 8.26
N VAL A 115 13.47 -9.19 8.45
CA VAL A 115 13.88 -8.71 9.77
C VAL A 115 13.63 -7.23 9.91
N LYS A 116 13.15 -6.81 11.08
CA LYS A 116 13.06 -5.40 11.45
C LYS A 116 14.38 -4.99 12.08
N ASN A 117 15.06 -4.04 11.46
CA ASN A 117 16.27 -3.41 12.00
C ASN A 117 16.00 -1.91 12.17
N MET A 118 15.98 -1.45 13.42
CA MET A 118 15.46 -0.12 13.78
C MET A 118 14.05 0.10 13.21
N ASP A 119 13.89 1.02 12.27
CA ASP A 119 12.61 1.35 11.61
C ASP A 119 12.53 0.86 10.16
N GLN A 120 13.47 0.01 9.72
CA GLN A 120 13.49 -0.54 8.37
C GLN A 120 13.24 -2.05 8.38
N LEU A 121 12.49 -2.53 7.38
CA LEU A 121 12.29 -3.95 7.14
C LEU A 121 13.23 -4.41 6.04
N ILE A 122 14.12 -5.34 6.36
CA ILE A 122 15.19 -5.80 5.47
C ILE A 122 14.98 -7.30 5.20
N PRO A 123 14.89 -7.72 3.93
CA PRO A 123 14.97 -9.12 3.59
C PRO A 123 16.43 -9.59 3.74
N ILE A 124 16.65 -10.60 4.57
CA ILE A 124 17.93 -11.29 4.65
C ILE A 124 17.85 -12.61 3.88
N GLU A 125 18.84 -12.84 3.03
CA GLU A 125 19.03 -14.09 2.32
C GLU A 125 19.92 -15.03 3.13
N ALA A 126 19.49 -16.28 3.30
CA ALA A 126 20.27 -17.33 3.91
C ALA A 126 20.32 -18.53 2.95
N LYS A 127 21.50 -18.74 2.36
CA LYS A 127 21.79 -19.90 1.53
C LYS A 127 22.41 -20.99 2.39
N THR A 128 21.72 -22.13 2.48
CA THR A 128 22.21 -23.32 3.18
C THR A 128 22.73 -24.36 2.19
N VAL A 129 23.62 -25.23 2.64
CA VAL A 129 24.07 -26.38 1.85
C VAL A 129 22.90 -27.35 1.71
N CYS A 130 22.48 -27.60 0.46
CA CYS A 130 21.51 -28.65 0.19
C CYS A 130 22.13 -30.01 0.52
N PRO A 131 21.38 -30.93 1.15
CA PRO A 131 21.79 -32.33 1.19
C PRO A 131 22.00 -32.83 -0.24
N ASP A 132 23.01 -33.66 -0.44
CA ASP A 132 23.25 -34.30 -1.72
C ASP A 132 21.99 -35.04 -2.17
N PHE A 133 21.69 -34.90 -3.47
CA PHE A 133 20.60 -35.64 -4.08
C PHE A 133 21.13 -37.02 -4.46
N HIS A 134 20.59 -38.05 -3.81
CA HIS A 134 20.86 -39.46 -4.06
C HIS A 134 19.68 -40.06 -4.82
N PRO A 135 19.74 -40.18 -6.17
CA PRO A 135 18.65 -40.74 -6.97
C PRO A 135 18.26 -42.16 -6.55
N GLU A 136 19.20 -42.91 -6.00
CA GLU A 136 19.02 -44.25 -5.43
C GLU A 136 18.01 -44.31 -4.27
N ASP A 137 17.81 -43.21 -3.56
CA ASP A 137 16.82 -43.10 -2.47
C ASP A 137 15.40 -42.82 -2.98
N CYS A 138 15.22 -42.52 -4.28
CA CYS A 138 13.91 -42.29 -4.85
C CYS A 138 13.17 -43.61 -5.10
N ILE A 139 12.03 -43.81 -4.41
CA ILE A 139 11.12 -44.92 -4.70
C ILE A 139 10.30 -44.55 -5.96
N PRO A 140 10.39 -45.34 -7.06
CA PRO A 140 9.54 -45.13 -8.21
C PRO A 140 8.09 -45.45 -7.83
N VAL A 141 7.17 -44.51 -8.01
CA VAL A 141 5.73 -44.79 -8.02
C VAL A 141 5.43 -45.59 -9.29
N SER A 142 5.65 -46.90 -9.23
CA SER A 142 5.29 -47.80 -10.32
C SER A 142 3.77 -47.97 -10.35
N TYR A 143 3.24 -47.91 -11.56
CA TYR A 143 1.84 -47.98 -11.91
C TYR A 143 1.23 -49.30 -11.44
N ASN A 144 0.60 -49.35 -10.27
CA ASN A 144 -0.34 -50.42 -9.88
C ASN A 144 -1.27 -49.96 -8.75
N ASN A 145 -2.49 -49.60 -9.12
CA ASN A 145 -3.78 -49.77 -8.42
C ASN A 145 -3.84 -50.03 -6.89
N HIS A 146 -3.07 -49.32 -6.06
CA HIS A 146 -3.30 -49.24 -4.61
C HIS A 146 -3.43 -47.77 -4.17
N LEU A 147 -4.43 -47.09 -4.73
CA LEU A 147 -4.93 -45.80 -4.24
C LEU A 147 -5.68 -45.91 -2.90
N ALA A 148 -5.84 -47.12 -2.36
CA ALA A 148 -6.65 -47.36 -1.17
C ALA A 148 -5.90 -47.18 0.17
N ASP A 149 -4.57 -47.37 0.23
CA ASP A 149 -3.87 -47.38 1.53
C ASP A 149 -3.36 -46.00 2.00
N TYR A 150 -3.28 -45.01 1.10
CA TYR A 150 -2.79 -43.66 1.46
C TYR A 150 -3.87 -42.69 1.95
N LEU A 151 -5.15 -43.01 1.75
CA LEU A 151 -6.27 -42.14 2.16
C LEU A 151 -6.55 -42.19 3.67
N GLY A 152 -5.89 -43.08 4.42
CA GLY A 152 -6.06 -43.20 5.88
C GLY A 152 -5.29 -42.19 6.74
N SER A 153 -4.46 -41.31 6.17
CA SER A 153 -3.56 -40.42 6.96
C SER A 153 -3.65 -38.92 6.64
N GLY A 154 -4.68 -38.46 5.94
CA GLY A 154 -4.98 -37.02 5.83
C GLY A 154 -3.93 -36.13 5.16
N LYS A 155 -3.01 -36.68 4.36
CA LYS A 155 -2.02 -35.90 3.59
C LYS A 155 -2.48 -35.76 2.14
N LEU A 156 -2.98 -34.57 1.78
CA LEU A 156 -3.20 -34.16 0.39
C LEU A 156 -1.85 -34.06 -0.33
N ALA A 157 -1.54 -35.02 -1.19
CA ALA A 157 -0.43 -34.94 -2.13
C ALA A 157 -0.86 -34.12 -3.34
N HIS A 158 -0.19 -32.99 -3.61
CA HIS A 158 -0.34 -32.30 -4.88
C HIS A 158 0.36 -33.13 -5.97
N LEU A 159 -0.43 -33.80 -6.81
CA LEU A 159 0.05 -34.39 -8.06
C LEU A 159 0.49 -33.27 -9.00
N LYS A 160 1.76 -33.26 -9.42
CA LYS A 160 2.15 -32.71 -10.71
C LYS A 160 2.90 -33.77 -11.50
N THR A 161 2.39 -33.97 -12.69
CA THR A 161 2.81 -34.87 -13.75
C THR A 161 4.32 -34.89 -13.97
N THR A 162 4.85 -36.09 -14.24
CA THR A 162 6.22 -36.43 -14.66
C THR A 162 7.35 -36.09 -13.69
N GLY A 163 7.85 -37.13 -12.98
CA GLY A 163 9.20 -37.13 -12.39
C GLY A 163 9.36 -36.61 -10.96
N GLN A 164 8.36 -36.70 -10.09
CA GLN A 164 8.44 -36.09 -8.75
C GLN A 164 8.79 -37.11 -7.66
N CYS A 165 10.04 -37.09 -7.20
CA CYS A 165 10.46 -37.74 -5.95
C CYS A 165 9.83 -37.00 -4.75
N ALA A 166 9.13 -37.72 -3.87
CA ALA A 166 8.70 -37.20 -2.57
C ALA A 166 9.73 -37.60 -1.51
N LYS A 167 10.53 -36.65 -1.03
CA LYS A 167 11.41 -36.86 0.13
C LYS A 167 10.54 -36.80 1.39
N SER A 168 10.26 -37.93 2.04
CA SER A 168 9.62 -37.94 3.35
C SER A 168 10.65 -37.53 4.41
N TYR A 169 10.51 -36.35 4.97
CA TYR A 169 11.14 -36.05 6.26
C TYR A 169 10.12 -36.37 7.35
N PHE A 170 10.49 -37.25 8.27
CA PHE A 170 9.75 -37.53 9.50
C PHE A 170 9.77 -36.32 10.42
#